data_AF-A0A971ZBG2-F1
#
_entry.id   AF-A0A971ZBG2-F1
#
_cell.length_a   1.000
_cell.length_b   1.000
_cell.length_c   1.000
_cell.angle_alpha   90.00
_cell.angle_beta   90.00
_cell.angle_gamma   90.00
#
_symmetry.space_group_name_H-M   'P 1'
#
loop_
_entity.id
_entity.type
_entity.pdbx_description
1 polymer ?
#
loop_
_entity_poly.entity_id
_entity_poly.type
_entity_poly.pdbx_seq_one_letter_code
_entity_poly.pdbx_strand_id
1 'polypeptide(L)'
;MSYDYSDKFFKPKDKEVKLIIRDKKKVQKPCTKEIVKCSPCLPRELVRNGGFEILGAFDQVFEHWTTGPQPSDIRVDESGIAHEGISSMSFISLPTDEVQFKSQRVFQNVAVEPGCFLVLSYATNFL
;
A
#
# COMPACT_ATOMS: atom_id res chain seq x y z
N MET A 1 3.81 45.27 17.18
CA MET A 1 3.48 44.76 15.83
C MET A 1 2.44 43.67 16.00
N SER A 2 1.20 43.99 15.63
CA SER A 2 0.04 43.10 15.68
C SER A 2 -0.01 42.30 14.39
N TYR A 3 -0.10 40.97 14.48
CA TYR A 3 -0.47 40.12 13.35
C TYR A 3 -1.72 39.34 13.72
N ASP A 4 -2.80 39.84 13.13
CA ASP A 4 -4.18 39.39 13.18
C ASP A 4 -4.28 37.98 12.60
N TYR A 5 -4.67 36.99 13.42
CA TYR A 5 -4.82 35.60 13.01
C TYR A 5 -6.19 35.43 12.37
N SER A 6 -6.36 35.97 11.16
CA SER A 6 -7.60 35.85 10.41
C SER A 6 -7.79 34.44 9.87
N ASP A 7 -8.86 33.80 10.32
CA ASP A 7 -9.52 32.60 9.81
C ASP A 7 -9.31 32.33 8.30
N LYS A 8 -8.61 31.24 7.98
CA LYS A 8 -8.84 30.48 6.73
C LYS A 8 -8.69 28.97 6.99
N PHE A 9 -9.58 28.43 7.82
CA PHE A 9 -9.93 27.01 7.74
C PHE A 9 -10.56 26.74 6.36
N PHE A 10 -9.78 26.22 5.42
CA PHE A 10 -10.33 25.57 4.25
C PHE A 10 -10.95 24.23 4.67
N LYS A 11 -12.18 24.29 5.18
CA LYS A 11 -13.04 23.10 5.28
C LYS A 11 -13.25 22.58 3.85
N PRO A 12 -12.95 21.31 3.54
CA PRO A 12 -13.41 20.71 2.29
C PRO A 12 -14.94 20.82 2.28
N LYS A 13 -15.50 21.46 1.26
CA LYS A 13 -16.95 21.43 1.04
C LYS A 13 -17.36 19.96 0.93
N ASP A 14 -18.32 19.55 1.75
CA ASP A 14 -18.96 18.23 1.72
C ASP A 14 -19.36 17.88 0.29
N LYS A 15 -18.49 17.15 -0.42
CA LYS A 15 -18.87 16.41 -1.60
C LYS A 15 -19.23 15.03 -1.11
N GLU A 16 -20.53 14.75 -1.04
CA GLU A 16 -21.04 13.41 -0.83
C GLU A 16 -20.33 12.46 -1.81
N VAL A 17 -19.47 11.59 -1.26
CA VAL A 17 -18.90 10.47 -2.01
C VAL A 17 -20.03 9.47 -2.18
N LYS A 18 -20.74 9.54 -3.31
CA LYS A 18 -21.72 8.51 -3.67
C LYS A 18 -20.98 7.20 -3.98
N LEU A 19 -20.94 6.30 -3.00
CA LEU A 19 -20.60 4.90 -3.18
C LEU A 19 -21.64 4.26 -4.11
N ILE A 20 -21.29 4.11 -5.39
CA ILE A 20 -22.13 3.37 -6.34
C ILE A 20 -21.88 1.88 -6.13
N ILE A 21 -22.67 1.26 -5.25
CA ILE A 21 -22.73 -0.20 -5.13
C ILE A 21 -23.50 -0.71 -6.35
N ARG A 22 -22.78 -1.30 -7.32
CA ARG A 22 -23.43 -1.91 -8.50
C ARG A 22 -23.96 -3.29 -8.13
N ASP A 23 -25.28 -3.41 -8.07
CA ASP A 23 -26.01 -4.67 -7.91
C ASP A 23 -25.57 -5.72 -8.95
N LYS A 24 -25.14 -6.90 -8.47
CA LYS A 24 -24.63 -8.03 -9.28
C LYS A 24 -25.69 -8.76 -10.12
N LYS A 25 -26.84 -8.14 -10.42
CA LYS A 25 -27.99 -8.80 -11.07
C LYS A 25 -28.51 -8.11 -12.33
N LYS A 26 -27.62 -7.52 -13.12
CA LYS A 26 -27.91 -7.22 -14.54
C LYS A 26 -26.94 -7.97 -15.43
N VAL A 27 -27.49 -8.92 -16.17
CA VAL A 27 -26.84 -9.65 -17.26
C VAL A 27 -26.11 -8.63 -18.14
N GLN A 28 -24.78 -8.69 -18.12
CA GLN A 28 -23.96 -7.87 -19.00
C GLN A 28 -24.31 -8.25 -20.45
N LYS A 29 -24.92 -7.32 -21.18
CA LYS A 29 -25.03 -7.45 -22.63
C LYS A 29 -23.61 -7.54 -23.20
N PRO A 30 -23.32 -8.48 -24.11
CA PRO A 30 -22.02 -8.55 -24.75
C PRO A 30 -21.81 -7.24 -25.54
N CYS A 31 -20.64 -6.64 -25.36
CA CYS A 31 -20.31 -5.34 -25.91
C CYS A 31 -20.45 -5.36 -27.44
N THR A 32 -21.43 -4.61 -27.97
CA THR A 32 -21.55 -4.35 -29.39
C THR A 32 -20.40 -3.44 -29.82
N LYS A 33 -19.74 -3.84 -30.91
CA LYS A 33 -18.59 -3.20 -31.52
C LYS A 33 -18.86 -1.70 -31.76
N GLU A 34 -17.82 -0.90 -31.55
CA GLU A 34 -17.72 0.55 -31.71
C GLU A 34 -18.08 1.38 -30.47
N ILE A 35 -17.06 2.04 -29.91
CA ILE A 35 -17.07 2.97 -28.77
C ILE A 35 -17.20 2.33 -27.37
N VAL A 36 -16.38 1.32 -27.09
CA VAL A 36 -15.77 1.20 -25.75
C VAL A 36 -14.28 1.38 -25.96
N LYS A 37 -13.79 2.62 -25.89
CA LYS A 37 -12.39 2.83 -25.54
C LYS A 37 -12.24 2.21 -24.15
N CYS A 38 -11.59 1.04 -24.11
CA CYS A 38 -11.10 0.37 -22.93
C CYS A 38 -10.67 1.42 -21.90
N SER A 39 -11.29 1.44 -20.72
CA SER A 39 -10.78 2.29 -19.63
C SER A 39 -9.30 1.93 -19.45
N PRO A 40 -8.36 2.90 -19.53
CA PRO A 40 -6.94 2.61 -19.35
C PRO A 40 -6.64 2.12 -17.92
N CYS A 41 -7.55 2.40 -16.98
CA CYS A 41 -7.41 2.12 -15.56
C CYS A 41 -8.24 0.89 -15.14
N LEU A 42 -7.99 -0.27 -15.76
CA LEU A 42 -8.57 -1.51 -15.26
C LEU A 42 -8.00 -1.82 -13.87
N PRO A 43 -8.83 -2.19 -12.87
CA PRO A 43 -8.35 -2.61 -11.56
C PRO A 43 -7.38 -3.78 -11.73
N ARG A 44 -6.16 -3.60 -11.24
CA ARG A 44 -5.13 -4.64 -11.22
C ARG A 44 -4.27 -4.47 -9.98
N GLU A 45 -3.75 -5.58 -9.48
CA GLU A 45 -2.72 -5.56 -8.45
C GLU A 45 -1.43 -5.02 -9.06
N LEU A 46 -0.82 -4.04 -8.39
CA LEU A 46 0.43 -3.42 -8.82
C LEU A 46 1.61 -3.95 -8.02
N VAL A 47 1.36 -4.36 -6.78
CA VAL A 47 2.39 -4.86 -5.86
C VAL A 47 2.61 -6.35 -6.12
N ARG A 48 3.84 -6.69 -6.49
CA ARG A 48 4.25 -8.10 -6.60
C ARG A 48 4.58 -8.64 -5.22
N ASN A 49 4.17 -9.87 -4.97
CA ASN A 49 4.44 -10.56 -3.70
C ASN A 49 3.99 -9.71 -2.47
N GLY A 50 2.83 -9.04 -2.56
CA GLY A 50 2.31 -8.19 -1.49
C GLY A 50 1.86 -8.94 -0.23
N GLY A 51 1.57 -10.24 -0.38
CA GLY A 51 1.30 -11.14 0.74
C GLY A 51 2.55 -11.77 1.38
N PHE A 52 3.75 -11.50 0.84
CA PHE A 52 5.02 -12.02 1.37
C PHE A 52 5.16 -13.55 1.38
N GLU A 53 4.58 -14.23 0.39
CA GLU A 53 4.58 -15.70 0.28
C GLU A 53 5.83 -16.26 -0.43
N ILE A 54 6.60 -15.40 -1.10
CA ILE A 54 7.80 -15.80 -1.85
C ILE A 54 9.03 -15.18 -1.22
N LEU A 55 9.94 -16.03 -0.73
CA LEU A 55 11.22 -15.62 -0.17
C LEU A 55 12.16 -15.10 -1.26
N GLY A 56 12.95 -14.09 -0.89
CA GLY A 56 13.99 -13.54 -1.74
C GLY A 56 15.28 -14.38 -1.70
N ALA A 57 16.28 -13.93 -2.43
CA ALA A 57 17.62 -14.51 -2.41
C ALA A 57 18.64 -13.47 -1.92
N PHE A 58 19.74 -13.95 -1.35
CA PHE A 58 20.84 -13.13 -0.85
C PHE A 58 20.37 -12.12 0.20
N ASP A 59 20.52 -10.81 -0.08
CA ASP A 59 20.22 -9.73 0.86
C ASP A 59 18.73 -9.35 0.92
N GLN A 60 17.89 -10.01 0.12
CA GLN A 60 16.44 -9.77 0.08
C GLN A 60 15.68 -10.85 0.84
N VAL A 61 14.91 -10.45 1.86
CA VAL A 61 14.06 -11.38 2.63
C VAL A 61 12.90 -11.90 1.78
N PHE A 62 12.28 -11.02 0.98
CA PHE A 62 11.14 -11.36 0.11
C PHE A 62 11.40 -10.97 -1.33
N GLU A 63 10.95 -11.79 -2.28
CA GLU A 63 11.10 -11.50 -3.70
C GLU A 63 10.38 -10.20 -4.06
N HIS A 64 11.03 -9.38 -4.90
CA HIS A 64 10.54 -8.06 -5.38
C HIS A 64 10.46 -6.96 -4.31
N TRP A 65 10.92 -7.21 -3.09
CA TRP A 65 10.99 -6.20 -2.04
C TRP A 65 12.44 -5.81 -1.77
N THR A 66 12.67 -4.51 -1.60
CA THR A 66 13.98 -3.95 -1.26
C THR A 66 13.93 -3.38 0.15
N THR A 67 14.88 -3.80 0.99
CA THR A 67 15.12 -3.24 2.32
C THR A 67 15.99 -1.99 2.20
N GLY A 68 15.72 -0.99 3.04
CA GLY A 68 16.53 0.22 3.13
C GLY A 68 17.97 -0.09 3.59
N PRO A 69 18.88 0.91 3.50
CA PRO A 69 20.28 0.72 3.84
C PRO A 69 20.45 0.20 5.27
N GLN A 70 21.32 -0.80 5.42
CA GLN A 70 21.82 -1.30 6.71
C GLN A 70 23.12 -0.57 7.10
N PRO A 71 23.47 -0.46 8.39
CA PRO A 71 22.78 -1.03 9.55
C PRO A 71 21.52 -0.26 9.95
N SER A 72 20.46 -1.00 10.28
CA SER A 72 19.25 -0.49 10.90
C SER A 72 19.05 -1.22 12.23
N ASP A 73 18.70 -0.50 13.30
CA ASP A 73 18.32 -1.11 14.60
C ASP A 73 16.96 -1.83 14.54
N ILE A 74 16.47 -2.12 13.33
CA ILE A 74 15.29 -2.91 13.06
C ILE A 74 15.70 -3.97 12.04
N ARG A 75 15.50 -5.23 12.39
CA ARG A 75 15.67 -6.36 11.49
C ARG A 75 14.35 -6.64 10.78
N VAL A 76 14.40 -6.74 9.45
CA VAL A 76 13.26 -7.21 8.65
C VAL A 76 13.42 -8.72 8.50
N ASP A 77 12.38 -9.48 8.80
CA ASP A 77 12.42 -10.95 8.77
C ASP A 77 11.05 -11.55 8.42
N GLU A 78 11.02 -12.83 8.12
CA GLU A 78 9.79 -13.61 7.93
C GLU A 78 9.09 -13.88 9.27
N SER A 79 7.76 -13.85 9.27
CA SER A 79 6.93 -14.27 10.39
C SER A 79 5.75 -15.13 9.91
N GLY A 80 5.46 -16.21 10.64
CA GLY A 80 4.28 -17.06 10.41
C GLY A 80 2.97 -16.45 10.93
N ILE A 81 2.99 -15.22 11.46
CA ILE A 81 1.79 -14.52 11.93
C ILE A 81 1.18 -13.71 10.77
N ALA A 82 0.60 -14.44 9.83
CA ALA A 82 0.04 -13.88 8.61
C ALA A 82 -1.43 -13.47 8.76
N HIS A 83 -1.83 -12.37 8.10
CA HIS A 83 -3.26 -12.00 7.98
C HIS A 83 -3.97 -12.89 6.95
N GLU A 84 -3.27 -13.20 5.86
CA GLU A 84 -3.67 -14.10 4.78
C GLU A 84 -2.44 -14.92 4.39
N GLY A 85 -2.62 -16.16 3.93
CA GLY A 85 -1.51 -17.00 3.51
C GLY A 85 -0.77 -17.69 4.67
N ILE A 86 0.54 -17.89 4.50
CA ILE A 86 1.39 -18.67 5.43
C ILE A 86 2.42 -17.76 6.09
N SER A 87 2.86 -16.70 5.41
CA SER A 87 3.95 -15.86 5.86
C SER A 87 3.59 -14.37 5.82
N SER A 88 4.40 -13.58 6.51
CA SER A 88 4.26 -12.13 6.60
C SER A 88 5.61 -11.49 6.83
N MET A 89 5.72 -10.20 6.50
CA MET A 89 6.89 -9.41 6.83
C MET A 89 6.81 -8.89 8.27
N SER A 90 7.88 -9.10 9.03
CA SER A 90 8.03 -8.59 10.40
C SER A 90 9.11 -7.52 10.49
N PHE A 91 8.90 -6.56 11.39
CA PHE A 91 9.87 -5.54 11.78
C PHE A 91 10.24 -5.76 13.24
N ILE A 92 11.46 -6.24 13.48
CA ILE A 92 11.95 -6.63 14.80
C ILE A 92 12.91 -5.55 15.29
N SER A 93 12.49 -4.75 16.27
CA SER A 93 13.35 -3.77 16.94
C SER A 93 14.47 -4.49 17.70
N LEU A 94 15.72 -4.23 17.33
CA LEU A 94 16.91 -4.78 17.99
C LEU A 94 17.20 -4.01 19.29
N PRO A 95 17.66 -4.65 20.37
CA PRO A 95 17.94 -3.95 21.63
C PRO A 95 19.10 -2.97 21.48
N THR A 96 18.98 -1.80 22.10
CA THR A 96 19.98 -0.72 22.07
C THR A 96 20.17 -0.18 23.48
N ASP A 97 21.39 0.25 23.81
CA ASP A 97 21.75 0.68 25.17
C ASP A 97 20.96 1.90 25.63
N GLU A 98 20.63 2.79 24.68
CA GLU A 98 19.81 3.97 24.90
C GLU A 98 18.45 3.85 24.20
N VAL A 99 17.46 4.56 24.74
CA VAL A 99 16.14 4.72 24.10
C VAL A 99 16.31 5.64 22.90
N GLN A 100 16.00 5.11 21.72
CA GLN A 100 16.11 5.87 20.48
C GLN A 100 14.96 5.57 19.53
N PHE A 101 14.64 6.56 18.70
CA PHE A 101 13.70 6.40 17.60
C PHE A 101 14.35 5.58 16.49
N LYS A 102 13.66 4.53 16.04
CA LYS A 102 14.14 3.62 15.00
C LYS A 102 13.18 3.66 13.82
N SER A 103 13.74 3.69 12.63
CA SER A 103 12.97 3.63 11.39
C SER A 103 13.64 2.70 10.40
N GLN A 104 12.85 1.87 9.74
CA GLN A 104 13.30 1.02 8.66
C GLN A 104 12.34 1.12 7.49
N ARG A 105 12.88 1.06 6.28
CA ARG A 105 12.10 1.13 5.05
C ARG A 105 12.14 -0.21 4.34
N VAL A 106 10.99 -0.64 3.86
CA VAL A 106 10.88 -1.69 2.85
C VAL A 106 10.03 -1.14 1.70
N PHE A 107 10.47 -1.36 0.47
CA PHE A 107 9.85 -0.73 -0.68
C PHE A 107 9.89 -1.60 -1.93
N GLN A 108 8.94 -1.32 -2.82
CA GLN A 108 8.89 -1.85 -4.18
C GLN A 108 8.52 -0.69 -5.11
N ASN A 109 9.26 -0.55 -6.20
CA ASN A 109 8.92 0.42 -7.24
C ASN A 109 7.89 -0.19 -8.19
N VAL A 110 6.74 0.48 -8.33
CA VAL A 110 5.63 0.02 -9.19
C VAL A 110 5.37 1.02 -10.32
N ALA A 111 5.07 0.50 -11.51
CA ALA A 111 4.71 1.33 -12.66
C ALA A 111 3.21 1.68 -12.59
N VAL A 112 2.91 2.97 -12.61
CA VAL A 112 1.53 3.50 -12.55
C VAL A 112 1.17 4.18 -13.86
N GLU A 113 -0.08 4.02 -14.28
CA GLU A 113 -0.60 4.70 -15.46
C GLU A 113 -1.08 6.11 -15.07
N PRO A 114 -0.60 7.18 -15.72
CA PRO A 114 -1.01 8.54 -15.40
C PRO A 114 -2.52 8.74 -15.52
N GLY A 115 -3.10 9.47 -14.56
CA GLY A 115 -4.54 9.76 -14.55
C GLY A 115 -5.41 8.63 -13.99
N CYS A 116 -4.83 7.50 -13.59
CA CYS A 116 -5.56 6.44 -12.91
C CYS A 116 -5.64 6.66 -11.39
N PHE A 117 -6.77 6.24 -10.81
CA PHE A 117 -6.95 6.21 -9.36
C PHE A 117 -6.22 5.00 -8.76
N LEU A 118 -5.47 5.24 -7.68
CA LEU A 118 -4.72 4.21 -6.97
C LEU A 118 -5.34 3.99 -5.58
N VAL A 119 -5.36 2.74 -5.15
CA VAL A 119 -5.79 2.34 -3.80
C VAL A 119 -4.65 1.54 -3.19
N LEU A 120 -4.23 1.93 -1.99
CA LEU A 120 -3.30 1.17 -1.16
C LEU A 120 -4.07 0.60 0.02
N SER A 121 -3.94 -0.71 0.23
CA SER A 121 -4.48 -1.42 1.38
C SER A 121 -3.38 -2.31 1.94
N TYR A 122 -3.30 -2.42 3.27
CA TYR A 122 -2.32 -3.25 3.95
C TYR A 122 -2.90 -3.74 5.27
N ALA A 123 -2.46 -4.92 5.71
CA ALA A 123 -2.80 -5.47 7.01
C ALA A 123 -1.68 -5.19 8.01
N THR A 124 -2.04 -4.89 9.26
CA THR A 124 -1.09 -4.73 10.36
C THR A 124 -1.55 -5.56 11.54
N ASN A 125 -0.63 -6.29 12.16
CA ASN A 125 -0.82 -6.89 13.47
C ASN A 125 0.16 -6.24 14.45
N PHE A 126 -0.37 -5.69 15.53
CA PHE A 126 0.41 -5.24 16.68
C PHE A 126 0.32 -6.34 17.73
N LEU A 127 1.37 -7.14 17.86
CA LEU A 127 1.52 -8.14 18.91
C LEU A 127 2.59 -7.68 19.90
#